data_AF-A0A947J6W1-F1
#
_entry.id   AF-A0A947J6W1-F1
#
_cell.length_a   1.000
_cell.length_b   1.000
_cell.length_c   1.000
_cell.angle_alpha   90.00
_cell.angle_beta   90.00
_cell.angle_gamma   90.00
#
_symmetry.space_group_name_H-M   'P 1'
#
loop_
_entity.id
_entity.type
_entity.pdbx_description
1 polymer ?
#
loop_
_entity_poly.entity_id
_entity_poly.type
_entity_poly.pdbx_seq_one_letter_code
_entity_poly.pdbx_strand_id
1 'polypeptide(L)'
;MMFVGTRLSLIPGIPPVNLPENHRITKSYLKQNTPTEKKRSPLLEALKYADVLQEPSVETFSQVGMRFNVSRARVSQMLSLLNLNESIKEYICSIDDAQKHNFFTERKLRNIAIIKDKKEQNSRFRKLIEDIDLTF
;
A
#
# COMPACT_ATOMS: atom_id res chain seq x y z
N MET A 1 34.23 -46.70 2.85
CA MET A 1 34.45 -45.39 2.23
C MET A 1 33.99 -44.32 3.19
N MET A 2 34.91 -43.45 3.63
CA MET A 2 34.67 -42.39 4.63
C MET A 2 34.15 -41.13 3.94
N PHE A 3 33.12 -40.49 4.51
CA PHE A 3 32.72 -39.15 4.12
C PHE A 3 33.82 -38.15 4.51
N VAL A 4 34.48 -37.56 3.52
CA VAL A 4 35.45 -36.47 3.70
C VAL A 4 34.64 -35.18 3.86
N GLY A 5 34.48 -34.73 5.11
CA GLY A 5 33.67 -33.57 5.45
C GLY A 5 34.13 -32.30 4.73
N THR A 6 33.25 -31.71 3.94
CA THR A 6 33.45 -30.39 3.33
C THR A 6 33.55 -29.36 4.46
N ARG A 7 34.72 -28.73 4.62
CA ARG A 7 34.90 -27.64 5.59
C ARG A 7 33.94 -26.51 5.21
N LEU A 8 32.96 -26.22 6.08
CA LEU A 8 32.13 -25.03 5.96
C LEU A 8 33.03 -23.80 6.12
N SER A 9 33.20 -23.02 5.05
CA SER A 9 33.92 -21.75 5.08
C SER A 9 32.94 -20.63 5.43
N LEU A 10 33.16 -19.93 6.54
CA LEU A 10 32.44 -18.71 6.88
C LEU A 10 32.91 -17.59 5.94
N ILE A 11 32.00 -17.05 5.13
CA ILE A 11 32.25 -15.86 4.32
C ILE A 11 31.79 -14.66 5.16
N PRO A 12 32.69 -13.77 5.62
CA PRO A 12 32.29 -12.58 6.34
C PRO A 12 31.53 -11.64 5.38
N GLY A 13 30.26 -11.38 5.68
CA GLY A 13 29.45 -10.40 4.97
C GLY A 13 29.77 -8.98 5.43
N ILE A 14 29.58 -8.00 4.55
CA ILE A 14 29.61 -6.58 4.93
C ILE A 14 28.30 -6.32 5.70
N PRO A 15 28.35 -5.83 6.95
CA PRO A 15 27.14 -5.52 7.69
C PRO A 15 26.39 -4.39 6.96
N PRO A 16 25.07 -4.54 6.72
CA PRO A 16 24.29 -3.57 5.93
C PRO A 16 24.14 -2.21 6.63
N VAL A 17 24.49 -2.11 7.92
CA VAL A 17 24.34 -0.91 8.74
C VAL A 17 25.54 -0.78 9.67
N ASN A 18 26.24 0.36 9.62
CA ASN A 18 27.22 0.75 10.63
C ASN A 18 26.46 1.28 11.86
N LEU A 19 26.44 0.48 12.93
CA LEU A 19 25.79 0.88 14.18
C LEU A 19 26.75 1.80 14.96
N PRO A 20 26.33 3.03 15.34
CA PRO A 20 27.15 3.90 16.16
C PRO A 20 27.41 3.26 17.54
N GLU A 21 28.68 3.21 17.96
CA GLU A 21 29.16 2.48 19.16
C GLU A 21 28.48 2.91 20.47
N ASN A 22 27.92 4.12 20.53
CA ASN A 22 27.40 4.75 21.76
C ASN A 22 25.90 5.06 21.77
N HIS A 23 25.12 4.57 20.81
CA HIS A 23 23.67 4.80 20.81
C HIS A 23 22.87 3.54 21.14
N ARG A 24 21.94 3.69 22.09
CA ARG A 24 20.91 2.68 22.36
C ARG A 24 20.06 2.49 21.10
N ILE A 25 20.10 1.30 20.52
CA ILE A 25 19.19 0.91 19.43
C ILE A 25 17.77 0.89 20.01
N THR A 26 17.01 1.95 19.74
CA THR A 26 15.60 2.03 20.11
C THR A 26 14.72 1.64 18.94
N LYS A 27 13.46 1.26 19.21
CA LYS A 27 12.46 1.02 18.15
C LYS A 27 12.28 2.24 17.24
N SER A 28 12.42 3.46 17.78
CA SER A 28 12.35 4.71 17.00
C SER A 28 13.52 4.83 16.03
N TYR A 29 14.74 4.54 16.50
CA TYR A 29 15.94 4.57 15.67
C TYR A 29 15.85 3.56 14.52
N LEU A 30 15.41 2.34 14.81
CA LEU A 30 15.18 1.34 13.77
C LEU A 30 14.13 1.82 12.75
N LYS A 31 12.99 2.34 13.21
CA LYS A 31 11.91 2.83 12.34
C LYS A 31 12.34 4.00 11.43
N GLN A 32 13.20 4.88 11.91
CA GLN A 32 13.71 6.02 11.13
C GLN A 32 14.70 5.58 10.05
N ASN A 33 15.48 4.53 10.32
CA ASN A 33 16.52 4.04 9.42
C ASN A 33 16.06 2.87 8.54
N THR A 34 14.88 2.29 8.79
CA THR A 34 14.29 1.30 7.88
C THR A 34 13.81 1.97 6.60
N PRO A 35 14.26 1.51 5.41
CA PRO A 35 13.80 2.06 4.15
C PRO A 35 12.28 1.89 4.03
N THR A 36 11.59 2.95 3.60
CA THR A 36 10.15 2.87 3.39
C THR A 36 9.88 2.19 2.05
N GLU A 37 9.37 0.95 2.10
CA GLU A 37 8.97 0.23 0.91
C GLU A 37 7.61 0.72 0.38
N LYS A 38 7.49 0.84 -0.95
CA LYS A 38 6.22 1.19 -1.60
C LYS A 38 5.23 0.04 -1.42
N LYS A 39 4.14 0.29 -0.70
CA LYS A 39 3.06 -0.69 -0.52
C LYS A 39 2.25 -0.84 -1.80
N ARG A 40 1.47 -1.91 -1.88
CA ARG A 40 0.50 -2.07 -2.99
C ARG A 40 -0.53 -0.94 -2.94
N SER A 41 -0.81 -0.36 -4.11
CA SER A 41 -1.84 0.67 -4.24
C SER A 41 -3.23 0.08 -3.95
N PRO A 42 -4.06 0.74 -3.13
CA PRO A 42 -5.42 0.30 -2.87
C PRO A 42 -6.30 0.36 -4.14
N LEU A 43 -5.97 1.20 -5.11
CA LEU A 43 -6.67 1.27 -6.40
C LEU A 43 -6.43 0.00 -7.22
N LEU A 44 -5.19 -0.49 -7.24
CA LEU A 44 -4.86 -1.75 -7.93
C LEU A 44 -5.57 -2.95 -7.28
N GLU A 45 -5.72 -2.94 -5.95
CA GLU A 45 -6.48 -3.97 -5.25
C GLU A 45 -7.99 -3.89 -5.58
N ALA A 46 -8.55 -2.69 -5.64
CA ALA A 46 -9.94 -2.47 -6.05
C ALA A 46 -10.23 -2.94 -7.48
N LEU A 47 -9.30 -2.69 -8.41
CA LEU A 47 -9.41 -3.17 -9.79
C LEU A 47 -9.46 -4.70 -9.86
N LYS A 48 -8.60 -5.40 -9.11
CA LYS A 48 -8.64 -6.88 -9.03
C LYS A 48 -9.98 -7.41 -8.54
N TYR A 49 -10.62 -6.73 -7.59
CA TYR A 49 -11.94 -7.13 -7.12
C TYR A 49 -13.01 -6.90 -8.19
N ALA A 50 -12.89 -5.82 -8.97
CA ALA A 50 -13.78 -5.55 -10.08
C ALA A 50 -13.61 -6.57 -11.21
N ASP A 51 -12.38 -7.00 -11.50
CA ASP A 51 -12.10 -8.04 -12.50
C ASP A 51 -12.78 -9.37 -12.13
N VAL A 52 -12.66 -9.79 -10.86
CA VAL A 52 -13.30 -11.02 -10.37
C VAL A 52 -14.83 -10.89 -10.36
N LEU A 53 -15.36 -9.70 -10.12
CA LEU A 53 -16.81 -9.46 -10.18
C LEU A 53 -17.36 -9.53 -11.61
N GLN A 54 -16.52 -9.31 -12.63
CA GLN A 54 -16.93 -9.42 -14.04
C GLN A 54 -16.93 -10.88 -14.53
N GLU A 55 -16.39 -11.82 -13.76
CA GLU A 55 -16.42 -13.23 -14.15
C GLU A 55 -17.85 -13.79 -14.11
N PRO A 56 -18.25 -14.61 -15.11
CA PRO A 56 -19.60 -15.15 -15.18
C PRO A 56 -19.95 -16.12 -14.03
N SER A 57 -18.95 -16.59 -13.29
CA SER A 57 -19.11 -17.48 -12.14
C SER A 57 -19.32 -16.74 -10.81
N VAL A 58 -19.28 -15.40 -10.82
CA VAL A 58 -19.36 -14.55 -9.63
C VAL A 58 -20.54 -13.60 -9.76
N GLU A 59 -21.54 -13.78 -8.92
CA GLU A 59 -22.77 -12.98 -8.90
C GLU A 59 -22.79 -11.97 -7.75
N THR A 60 -22.03 -12.23 -6.69
CA THR A 60 -22.13 -11.44 -5.44
C THR A 60 -20.78 -11.02 -4.87
N PHE A 61 -20.78 -9.89 -4.16
CA PHE A 61 -19.61 -9.41 -3.42
C PHE A 61 -19.14 -10.39 -2.33
N SER A 62 -20.04 -11.24 -1.82
CA SER A 62 -19.66 -12.29 -0.87
C SER A 62 -18.77 -13.34 -1.53
N GLN A 63 -19.07 -13.75 -2.76
CA GLN A 63 -18.25 -14.71 -3.52
C GLN A 63 -16.88 -14.12 -3.86
N VAL A 64 -16.82 -12.83 -4.24
CA VAL A 64 -15.54 -12.12 -4.39
C VAL A 64 -14.77 -12.17 -3.06
N GLY A 65 -15.43 -11.86 -1.94
CA GLY A 65 -14.83 -11.90 -0.62
C GLY A 65 -14.24 -13.26 -0.26
N MET A 66 -14.96 -14.36 -0.57
CA MET A 66 -14.47 -15.72 -0.35
C MET A 66 -13.17 -16.01 -1.12
N ARG A 67 -13.07 -15.56 -2.39
CA ARG A 67 -11.86 -15.79 -3.20
C ARG A 67 -10.63 -15.04 -2.67
N PHE A 68 -10.84 -13.86 -2.11
CA PHE A 68 -9.76 -13.03 -1.56
C PHE A 68 -9.59 -13.20 -0.03
N ASN A 69 -10.33 -14.11 0.62
CA ASN A 69 -10.38 -14.29 2.08
C ASN A 69 -10.67 -12.99 2.84
N VAL A 70 -11.61 -12.19 2.34
CA VAL A 70 -12.05 -10.93 2.97
C VAL A 70 -13.57 -10.90 3.14
N SER A 71 -14.04 -10.02 4.02
CA SER A 71 -15.47 -9.83 4.21
C SER A 71 -16.13 -9.15 3.00
N ARG A 72 -17.41 -9.42 2.78
CA ARG A 72 -18.25 -8.69 1.81
C ARG A 72 -18.13 -7.17 1.96
N ALA A 73 -18.09 -6.69 3.20
CA ALA A 73 -17.96 -5.27 3.51
C ALA A 73 -16.63 -4.69 2.99
N ARG A 74 -15.54 -5.45 3.12
CA ARG A 74 -14.22 -5.04 2.59
C ARG A 74 -14.25 -4.92 1.08
N VAL A 75 -14.89 -5.86 0.38
CA VAL A 75 -15.03 -5.80 -1.09
C VAL A 75 -15.77 -4.54 -1.51
N SER A 76 -16.92 -4.25 -0.89
CA SER A 76 -17.70 -3.04 -1.17
C SER A 76 -16.89 -1.76 -0.92
N GLN A 77 -16.13 -1.70 0.18
CA GLN A 77 -15.23 -0.58 0.48
C GLN A 77 -14.17 -0.40 -0.60
N MET A 78 -13.54 -1.48 -1.10
CA MET A 78 -12.53 -1.37 -2.15
C MET A 78 -13.15 -0.90 -3.46
N LEU A 79 -14.27 -1.50 -3.87
CA LEU A 79 -14.96 -1.11 -5.10
C LEU A 79 -15.42 0.35 -5.06
N SER A 80 -15.75 0.89 -3.88
CA SER A 80 -16.10 2.30 -3.75
C SER A 80 -14.98 3.24 -4.20
N LEU A 81 -13.71 2.83 -4.11
CA LEU A 81 -12.56 3.64 -4.56
C LEU A 81 -12.56 3.88 -6.07
N LEU A 82 -13.19 3.00 -6.85
CA LEU A 82 -13.31 3.16 -8.29
C LEU A 82 -14.21 4.35 -8.68
N ASN A 83 -15.01 4.86 -7.73
CA ASN A 83 -15.83 6.06 -7.92
C ASN A 83 -15.06 7.38 -7.78
N LEU A 84 -13.75 7.34 -7.52
CA LEU A 84 -12.92 8.54 -7.53
C LEU A 84 -12.88 9.19 -8.92
N ASN A 85 -12.63 10.50 -8.95
CA ASN A 85 -12.35 11.23 -10.18
C ASN A 85 -11.12 10.64 -10.87
N GLU A 86 -11.13 10.57 -12.20
CA GLU A 86 -10.01 10.04 -12.99
C GLU A 86 -8.72 10.81 -12.69
N SER A 87 -8.78 12.13 -12.59
CA SER A 87 -7.62 12.96 -12.25
C SER A 87 -6.98 12.59 -10.90
N ILE A 88 -7.78 12.12 -9.94
CA ILE A 88 -7.29 11.67 -8.63
C ILE A 88 -6.60 10.31 -8.77
N LYS A 89 -7.19 9.39 -9.54
CA LYS A 89 -6.62 8.05 -9.78
C LYS A 89 -5.29 8.15 -10.53
N GLU A 90 -5.24 8.96 -11.57
CA GLU A 90 -4.02 9.25 -12.35
C GLU A 90 -2.90 9.79 -11.45
N TYR A 91 -3.21 10.79 -10.63
CA TYR A 91 -2.23 11.36 -9.69
C TYR A 91 -1.71 10.30 -8.72
N ILE A 92 -2.57 9.49 -8.11
CA ILE A 92 -2.12 8.48 -7.13
C ILE A 92 -1.23 7.43 -7.82
N CYS A 93 -1.56 7.05 -9.05
CA CYS A 93 -0.78 6.10 -9.84
C CYS A 93 0.58 6.66 -10.29
N SER A 94 0.72 7.98 -10.46
CA SER A 94 1.98 8.62 -10.87
C SER A 94 2.96 8.89 -9.73
N ILE A 95 2.59 8.61 -8.47
CA ILE A 95 3.50 8.81 -7.33
C ILE A 95 4.55 7.71 -7.29
N ASP A 96 5.80 8.09 -7.53
CA ASP A 96 6.96 7.20 -7.37
C ASP A 96 7.49 7.14 -5.94
N ASP A 97 7.37 8.24 -5.18
CA ASP A 97 7.83 8.31 -3.80
C ASP A 97 7.02 7.36 -2.90
N ALA A 98 7.73 6.43 -2.24
CA ALA A 98 7.10 5.41 -1.40
C ALA A 98 6.38 5.99 -0.18
N GLN A 99 6.87 7.08 0.41
CA GLN A 99 6.25 7.71 1.59
C GLN A 99 4.95 8.42 1.19
N LYS A 100 4.98 9.24 0.14
CA LYS A 100 3.81 9.91 -0.41
C LYS A 100 2.79 8.89 -0.91
N HIS A 101 3.22 7.85 -1.61
CA HIS A 101 2.32 6.77 -2.06
C HIS A 101 1.64 6.08 -0.87
N ASN A 102 2.40 5.74 0.17
CA ASN A 102 1.88 5.05 1.36
C ASN A 102 0.98 5.94 2.23
N PHE A 103 1.03 7.26 2.08
CA PHE A 103 0.12 8.18 2.75
C PHE A 103 -1.33 8.00 2.27
N PHE A 104 -1.53 7.70 0.98
CA PHE A 104 -2.84 7.50 0.34
C PHE A 104 -3.41 6.12 0.66
N THR A 105 -3.68 5.90 1.94
CA THR A 105 -4.37 4.70 2.40
C THR A 105 -5.81 4.65 1.91
N GLU A 106 -6.34 3.43 1.79
CA GLU A 106 -7.73 3.19 1.44
C GLU A 106 -8.73 4.01 2.26
N ARG A 107 -8.54 4.08 3.58
CA ARG A 107 -9.44 4.84 4.48
C ARG A 107 -9.53 6.32 4.11
N LYS A 108 -8.41 6.94 3.71
CA LYS A 108 -8.39 8.36 3.30
C LYS A 108 -9.09 8.54 1.96
N LEU A 109 -8.79 7.67 1.00
CA LEU A 109 -9.38 7.72 -0.34
C LEU A 109 -10.89 7.46 -0.31
N ARG A 110 -11.35 6.53 0.52
CA ARG A 110 -12.78 6.21 0.67
C ARG A 110 -13.60 7.41 1.14
N ASN A 111 -13.06 8.25 2.03
CA ASN A 111 -13.74 9.47 2.49
C ASN A 111 -13.98 10.46 1.34
N ILE A 112 -13.15 10.43 0.29
CA ILE A 112 -13.31 11.24 -0.92
C ILE A 112 -14.23 10.51 -1.90
N ALA A 113 -14.06 9.20 -2.08
CA ALA A 113 -14.80 8.41 -3.05
C ALA A 113 -16.31 8.35 -2.82
N ILE A 114 -16.77 8.56 -1.58
CA ILE A 114 -18.20 8.62 -1.21
C ILE A 114 -18.88 9.91 -1.72
N ILE A 115 -18.12 10.97 -1.99
CA ILE A 115 -18.65 12.26 -2.45
C ILE A 115 -19.12 12.11 -3.90
N LYS A 116 -20.38 12.46 -4.17
CA LYS A 116 -20.97 12.32 -5.52
C LYS A 116 -20.46 13.38 -6.50
N ASP A 117 -20.24 14.61 -6.03
CA ASP A 117 -19.73 15.70 -6.88
C ASP A 117 -18.22 15.57 -7.10
N LYS A 118 -17.84 15.40 -8.37
CA LYS A 118 -16.44 15.28 -8.82
C LYS A 118 -15.62 16.55 -8.55
N LYS A 119 -16.24 17.74 -8.55
CA LYS A 119 -15.55 18.99 -8.20
C LYS A 119 -15.22 19.04 -6.71
N GLU A 120 -16.17 18.65 -5.87
CA GLU A 120 -15.94 18.55 -4.43
C GLU A 120 -14.88 17.48 -4.09
N GLN A 121 -14.89 16.33 -4.78
CA GLN A 121 -13.83 15.33 -4.65
C GLN A 121 -12.44 15.93 -4.88
N ASN A 122 -12.26 16.67 -5.99
CA ASN A 122 -10.99 17.31 -6.32
C ASN A 122 -10.59 18.37 -5.29
N SER A 123 -11.54 19.16 -4.78
CA SER A 123 -11.30 20.15 -3.72
C SER A 123 -10.79 19.49 -2.43
N ARG A 124 -11.44 18.42 -1.97
CA ARG A 124 -10.98 17.69 -0.77
C ARG A 124 -9.65 16.98 -1.00
N PHE A 125 -9.43 16.45 -2.21
CA PHE A 125 -8.17 15.82 -2.56
C PHE A 125 -7.00 16.80 -2.54
N ARG A 126 -7.19 18.03 -3.02
CA ARG A 126 -6.18 19.09 -2.95
C ARG A 126 -5.78 19.42 -1.51
N LYS A 127 -6.75 19.57 -0.61
CA LYS A 127 -6.46 19.74 0.83
C LYS A 127 -5.65 18.57 1.40
N LEU A 128 -5.95 17.36 0.96
CA LEU A 128 -5.25 16.16 1.39
C LEU A 128 -3.80 16.10 0.87
N ILE A 129 -3.52 16.71 -0.30
CA ILE A 129 -2.16 16.90 -0.82
C ILE A 129 -1.42 17.99 -0.02
N GLU A 130 -2.07 19.12 0.27
CA GLU A 130 -1.49 20.20 1.09
C GLU A 130 -1.05 19.66 2.46
N ASP A 131 -1.84 18.79 3.09
CA ASP A 131 -1.45 18.12 4.34
C ASP A 131 -0.18 17.26 4.19
N ILE A 132 0.02 16.61 3.04
CA ILE A 132 1.23 15.80 2.78
C ILE A 132 2.45 16.68 2.70
N ASP A 133 2.39 17.75 1.90
CA ASP A 133 3.53 18.64 1.69
C ASP A 133 3.87 19.48 2.94
N LEU A 134 2.99 19.52 3.94
CA LEU A 134 3.28 20.07 5.28
C LEU A 134 3.89 19.04 6.24
N THR A 135 3.76 17.74 5.95
CA THR A 135 4.20 16.66 6.83
C THR A 135 5.54 16.06 6.41
N PHE A 136 5.99 16.30 5.17
CA PHE A 136 7.23 15.82 4.58
C PHE A 136 8.02 16.98 3.96
#